data_AF-A0A929CDB6-F1
#
_entry.id   AF-A0A929CDB6-F1
#
_cell.length_a   1.000
_cell.length_b   1.000
_cell.length_c   1.000
_cell.angle_alpha   90.00
_cell.angle_beta   90.00
_cell.angle_gamma   90.00
#
_symmetry.space_group_name_H-M   'P 1'
#
loop_
_entity.id
_entity.type
_entity.pdbx_description
1 polymer ?
#
loop_
_entity_poly.entity_id
_entity_poly.type
_entity_poly.pdbx_seq_one_letter_code
_entity_poly.pdbx_strand_id
1 'polypeptide(L)'
;MKRVLILVLVFILFAAPLRAQLQIALLKYNGGGDWYANPTSLPNLISFCNNNLGTGLDPDYATVEAGSPDMFNYPFIHMTGHGNVIFSPQEVKNIREYLISGGFLHIDDNYGLDKFVRPQMKKVFPELNFVELPYDHPIY
;
A
#
# COMPACT_ATOMS: atom_id res chain seq x y z
N MET A 1 17.51 -23.19 -39.44
CA MET A 1 16.58 -23.65 -38.39
C MET A 1 17.29 -23.98 -37.07
N LYS A 2 18.25 -24.92 -37.02
CA LYS A 2 18.95 -25.30 -35.76
C LYS A 2 19.67 -24.16 -35.02
N ARG A 3 20.31 -23.22 -35.74
CA ARG A 3 20.98 -22.04 -35.14
C ARG A 3 20.00 -21.05 -34.50
N VAL A 4 18.81 -20.88 -35.10
CA VAL A 4 17.74 -20.03 -34.55
C VAL A 4 17.17 -20.67 -33.29
N LEU A 5 16.98 -22.00 -33.29
CA LEU A 5 16.54 -22.74 -32.12
C LEU A 5 17.54 -22.63 -30.95
N ILE A 6 18.84 -22.67 -31.24
CA ILE A 6 19.90 -22.46 -30.23
C ILE A 6 19.86 -21.05 -29.63
N LEU A 7 19.65 -20.02 -30.46
CA LEU A 7 19.58 -18.63 -30.01
C LEU A 7 18.35 -18.36 -29.14
N VAL A 8 17.20 -18.96 -29.49
CA VAL A 8 15.98 -18.87 -28.69
C VAL A 8 16.15 -19.59 -27.34
N LEU A 9 16.78 -20.76 -27.32
CA LEU A 9 17.01 -21.51 -26.08
C LEU A 9 17.96 -20.75 -25.13
N VAL A 10 19.00 -20.12 -25.68
CA VAL A 10 19.93 -19.27 -24.93
C VAL A 10 19.20 -18.03 -24.39
N PHE A 11 18.34 -17.39 -25.18
CA PHE A 11 17.57 -16.22 -24.72
C PHE A 11 16.63 -16.56 -23.55
N ILE A 12 15.98 -17.74 -23.57
CA ILE A 12 15.13 -18.21 -22.48
C ILE A 12 15.95 -18.54 -21.22
N LEU A 13 17.16 -19.11 -21.38
CA LEU A 13 18.06 -19.40 -20.26
C LEU A 13 18.62 -18.14 -19.58
N PHE A 14 18.68 -17.00 -20.29
CA PHE A 14 19.14 -15.71 -19.76
C PHE A 14 18.00 -14.72 -19.44
N ALA A 15 16.74 -15.10 -19.66
CA ALA A 15 15.59 -14.32 -19.23
C ALA A 15 15.44 -14.43 -17.71
N ALA A 16 16.19 -13.61 -16.97
CA ALA A 16 15.94 -13.45 -15.55
C ALA A 16 14.50 -12.95 -15.37
N PRO A 17 13.70 -13.55 -14.45
CA PRO A 17 12.40 -13.00 -14.14
C PRO A 17 12.61 -11.58 -13.64
N LEU A 18 12.00 -10.61 -14.31
CA LEU A 18 11.92 -9.25 -13.79
C LEU A 18 11.07 -9.34 -12.52
N ARG A 19 11.73 -9.45 -11.36
CA ARG A 19 11.05 -9.25 -10.09
C ARG A 19 10.76 -7.76 -10.03
N ALA A 20 9.51 -7.39 -10.24
CA ALA A 20 9.06 -6.05 -9.91
C ALA A 20 9.37 -5.84 -8.43
N GLN A 21 10.29 -4.92 -8.14
CA GLN A 21 10.61 -4.54 -6.78
C GLN A 21 9.38 -3.83 -6.22
N LEU A 22 8.78 -4.43 -5.20
CA LEU A 22 7.60 -3.87 -4.58
C LEU A 22 8.01 -2.72 -3.66
N GLN A 23 7.35 -1.59 -3.81
CA GLN A 23 7.58 -0.42 -2.96
C GLN A 23 6.32 -0.15 -2.12
N ILE A 24 6.51 0.12 -0.83
CA ILE A 24 5.42 0.59 0.04
C ILE A 24 5.24 2.09 -0.20
N ALA A 25 4.00 2.57 -0.23
CA ALA A 25 3.72 4.00 -0.28
C ALA A 25 3.04 4.50 1.01
N LEU A 26 3.45 5.69 1.46
CA LEU A 26 2.82 6.46 2.52
C LEU A 26 1.71 7.34 1.92
N LEU A 27 0.49 7.24 2.46
CA LEU A 27 -0.65 8.00 2.01
C LEU A 27 -0.61 9.44 2.53
N LYS A 28 -0.52 10.40 1.62
CA LYS A 28 -0.72 11.82 1.90
C LYS A 28 -2.20 12.18 1.74
N TYR A 29 -2.81 12.64 2.83
CA TYR A 29 -4.23 13.02 2.90
C TYR A 29 -4.42 14.49 3.33
N ASN A 30 -5.60 15.05 3.07
CA ASN A 30 -5.96 16.42 3.46
C ASN A 30 -6.53 16.49 4.89
N GLY A 31 -6.64 17.70 5.45
CA GLY A 31 -7.24 17.93 6.78
C GLY A 31 -6.29 18.54 7.81
N GLY A 32 -5.03 18.76 7.44
CA GLY A 32 -4.03 19.41 8.31
C GLY A 32 -3.44 18.49 9.38
N GLY A 33 -3.74 17.19 9.34
CA GLY A 33 -3.04 16.18 10.14
C GLY A 33 -1.62 15.92 9.63
N ASP A 34 -0.81 15.33 10.49
CA ASP A 34 0.58 14.94 10.22
C ASP A 34 0.65 13.52 9.63
N TRP A 35 0.21 13.41 8.37
CA TRP A 35 0.29 12.17 7.56
C TRP A 35 1.72 11.59 7.43
N TYR A 36 2.74 12.36 7.83
CA TYR A 36 4.16 12.01 7.85
C TYR A 36 4.68 11.61 9.25
N ALA A 37 3.80 11.20 10.17
CA ALA A 37 4.18 10.72 11.50
C ALA A 37 5.04 9.45 11.42
N ASN A 38 5.80 9.17 12.49
CA ASN A 38 6.62 7.97 12.65
C ASN A 38 7.57 7.69 11.47
N PRO A 39 8.48 8.61 11.10
CA PRO A 39 9.31 8.47 9.89
C PRO A 39 10.20 7.21 9.86
N THR A 40 10.42 6.56 11.01
CA THR A 40 11.22 5.33 11.12
C THR A 40 10.41 4.04 10.98
N SER A 41 9.07 4.09 11.04
CA SER A 41 8.24 2.88 11.06
C SER A 41 8.30 2.09 9.74
N LEU A 42 8.15 2.77 8.59
CA LEU A 42 8.26 2.12 7.27
C LEU A 42 9.67 1.60 6.96
N PRO A 43 10.77 2.37 7.14
CA PRO A 43 12.13 1.83 6.96
C PRO A 43 12.41 0.60 7.83
N ASN A 44 11.93 0.60 9.08
CA ASN A 44 12.11 -0.53 9.99
C ASN A 44 11.30 -1.75 9.53
N LEU A 45 10.04 -1.56 9.11
CA LEU A 45 9.19 -2.64 8.59
C LEU A 45 9.79 -3.25 7.33
N ILE A 46 10.21 -2.41 6.37
CA ILE A 46 10.84 -2.83 5.12
C ILE A 46 12.10 -3.65 5.40
N SER A 47 12.98 -3.14 6.27
CA SER A 47 14.20 -3.83 6.68
C SER A 47 13.89 -5.17 7.33
N PHE A 48 12.92 -5.21 8.24
CA PHE A 48 12.50 -6.45 8.91
C PHE A 48 11.97 -7.48 7.91
N CYS A 49 11.05 -7.10 7.02
CA CYS A 49 10.49 -7.98 6.01
C CYS A 49 11.56 -8.50 5.03
N ASN A 50 12.46 -7.63 4.59
CA ASN A 50 13.55 -8.04 3.71
C ASN A 50 14.51 -9.03 4.39
N ASN A 51 14.85 -8.80 5.66
CA ASN A 51 15.80 -9.64 6.40
C ASN A 51 15.19 -10.98 6.86
N ASN A 52 13.90 -11.01 7.22
CA ASN A 52 13.28 -12.20 7.82
C ASN A 52 12.42 -13.00 6.85
N LEU A 53 11.85 -12.34 5.83
CA LEU A 53 10.90 -12.96 4.90
C LEU A 53 11.41 -12.97 3.45
N GLY A 54 12.53 -12.31 3.15
CA GLY A 54 13.11 -12.27 1.81
C GLY A 54 12.22 -11.57 0.78
N THR A 55 11.41 -10.60 1.22
CA THR A 55 10.39 -9.92 0.38
C THR A 55 10.97 -9.16 -0.82
N GLY A 56 12.21 -8.68 -0.73
CA GLY A 56 12.82 -7.86 -1.79
C GLY A 56 12.09 -6.54 -2.03
N LEU A 57 11.53 -5.95 -0.98
CA LEU A 57 10.93 -4.62 -1.00
C LEU A 57 11.99 -3.57 -1.31
N ASP A 58 11.58 -2.49 -1.97
CA ASP A 58 12.38 -1.27 -2.08
C ASP A 58 12.77 -0.77 -0.67
N PRO A 59 14.07 -0.55 -0.37
CA PRO A 59 14.51 0.04 0.89
C PRO A 59 13.86 1.38 1.21
N ASP A 60 13.50 2.15 0.18
CA ASP A 60 12.83 3.44 0.31
C ASP A 60 11.33 3.29 0.07
N TYR A 61 10.51 4.00 0.86
CA TYR A 61 9.07 4.09 0.63
C TYR A 61 8.72 5.31 -0.22
N ALA A 62 7.68 5.20 -1.02
CA ALA A 62 7.14 6.33 -1.79
C ALA A 62 6.15 7.14 -0.95
N THR A 63 5.83 8.36 -1.38
CA THR A 63 4.66 9.10 -0.88
C THR A 63 3.65 9.22 -2.02
N VAL A 64 2.38 8.96 -1.75
CA VAL A 64 1.32 9.06 -2.76
C VAL A 64 0.12 9.83 -2.24
N GLU A 65 -0.41 10.73 -3.07
CA GLU A 65 -1.61 11.49 -2.73
C GLU A 65 -2.86 10.64 -2.94
N ALA A 66 -3.84 10.78 -2.04
CA ALA A 66 -5.08 9.99 -2.07
C ALA A 66 -5.86 10.07 -3.41
N GLY A 67 -5.71 11.17 -4.14
CA GLY A 67 -6.37 11.39 -5.43
C GLY A 67 -5.51 11.04 -6.65
N SER A 68 -4.26 10.63 -6.46
CA SER A 68 -3.34 10.35 -7.56
C SER A 68 -3.64 8.99 -8.20
N PRO A 69 -3.61 8.88 -9.55
CA PRO A 69 -3.62 7.59 -10.23
C PRO A 69 -2.35 6.77 -9.95
N ASP A 70 -1.28 7.37 -9.44
CA ASP A 70 -0.06 6.63 -9.08
C ASP A 70 -0.30 5.68 -7.90
N MET A 71 -1.39 5.86 -7.15
CA MET A 71 -1.83 4.95 -6.07
C MET A 71 -1.88 3.50 -6.52
N PHE A 72 -2.26 3.26 -7.78
CA PHE A 72 -2.41 1.93 -8.37
C PHE A 72 -1.07 1.24 -8.67
N ASN A 73 0.06 1.95 -8.58
CA ASN A 73 1.39 1.37 -8.67
C ASN A 73 1.85 0.71 -7.36
N TYR A 74 1.13 0.93 -6.25
CA TYR A 74 1.53 0.48 -4.91
C TYR A 74 0.51 -0.51 -4.35
N PRO A 75 0.79 -1.82 -4.34
CA PRO A 75 -0.16 -2.81 -3.83
C PRO A 75 -0.36 -2.73 -2.32
N PHE A 76 0.56 -2.08 -1.59
CA PHE A 76 0.47 -1.82 -0.17
C PHE A 76 0.68 -0.33 0.11
N ILE A 77 -0.35 0.29 0.69
CA ILE A 77 -0.32 1.69 1.11
C ILE A 77 -0.47 1.75 2.62
N HIS A 78 0.42 2.50 3.26
CA HIS A 78 0.40 2.78 4.68
C HIS A 78 -0.18 4.17 4.93
N MET A 79 -1.02 4.29 5.95
CA MET A 79 -1.59 5.54 6.43
C MET A 79 -1.37 5.62 7.94
N THR A 80 -0.86 6.75 8.42
CA THR A 80 -0.65 7.06 9.83
C THR A 80 -0.87 8.55 10.06
N GLY A 81 -0.78 9.01 11.30
CA GLY A 81 -0.86 10.42 11.66
C GLY A 81 -1.89 10.71 12.73
N HIS A 82 -2.09 11.99 13.01
CA HIS A 82 -2.94 12.49 14.07
C HIS A 82 -3.88 13.58 13.53
N GLY A 83 -5.04 13.70 14.16
CA GLY A 83 -5.99 14.75 13.83
C GLY A 83 -6.81 14.45 12.56
N ASN A 84 -7.27 15.51 11.91
CA ASN A 84 -8.28 15.40 10.86
C ASN A 84 -7.74 14.72 9.60
N VAL A 85 -8.44 13.67 9.19
CA VAL A 85 -8.36 13.07 7.86
C VAL A 85 -9.56 13.56 7.07
N ILE A 86 -9.33 14.16 5.91
CA ILE A 86 -10.37 14.63 5.00
C ILE A 86 -10.06 14.09 3.61
N PHE A 87 -11.03 13.40 3.02
CA PHE A 87 -11.02 13.06 1.61
C PHE A 87 -12.07 13.89 0.88
N SER A 88 -11.66 14.48 -0.24
CA SER A 88 -12.55 15.07 -1.24
C SER A 88 -13.39 13.98 -1.91
N PRO A 89 -14.50 14.33 -2.59
CA PRO A 89 -15.31 13.36 -3.32
C PRO A 89 -14.52 12.54 -4.35
N GLN A 90 -13.53 13.16 -5.00
CA GLN A 90 -12.67 12.48 -5.96
C GLN A 90 -11.72 11.49 -5.27
N GLU A 91 -11.11 11.87 -4.14
CA GLU A 91 -10.24 10.99 -3.35
C GLU A 91 -11.01 9.80 -2.77
N VAL A 92 -12.24 10.02 -2.28
CA VAL A 92 -13.13 8.94 -1.81
C VAL A 92 -13.35 7.90 -2.92
N LYS A 93 -13.64 8.36 -4.15
CA LYS A 93 -13.82 7.48 -5.31
C LYS A 93 -12.52 6.74 -5.65
N ASN A 94 -11.39 7.44 -5.68
CA ASN A 94 -10.09 6.86 -6.01
C ASN A 94 -9.66 5.78 -5.00
N ILE A 95 -9.79 6.04 -3.70
CA ILE A 95 -9.49 5.07 -2.63
C ILE A 95 -10.42 3.85 -2.75
N ARG A 96 -11.70 4.06 -3.04
CA ARG A 96 -12.64 2.95 -3.26
C ARG A 96 -12.19 2.09 -4.43
N GLU A 97 -11.88 2.71 -5.57
CA GLU A 97 -11.40 2.04 -6.78
C GLU A 97 -10.10 1.28 -6.55
N TYR A 98 -9.16 1.86 -5.81
CA TYR A 98 -7.93 1.19 -5.38
C TYR A 98 -8.20 -0.08 -4.58
N LEU A 99 -9.05 0.00 -3.55
CA LEU A 99 -9.34 -1.13 -2.66
C LEU A 99 -10.11 -2.24 -3.35
N ILE A 100 -11.11 -1.92 -4.19
CA ILE A 100 -11.83 -2.95 -4.96
C ILE A 100 -10.99 -3.59 -6.07
N SER A 101 -9.92 -2.91 -6.51
CA SER A 101 -8.98 -3.42 -7.52
C SER A 101 -7.88 -4.31 -6.91
N GLY A 102 -7.96 -4.60 -5.60
CA GLY A 102 -7.03 -5.48 -4.89
C GLY A 102 -5.90 -4.76 -4.16
N GLY A 103 -5.94 -3.42 -4.09
CA GLY A 103 -5.01 -2.66 -3.25
C GLY A 103 -5.24 -2.91 -1.75
N PHE A 104 -4.19 -2.79 -0.95
CA PHE A 104 -4.24 -2.95 0.50
C PHE A 104 -3.89 -1.65 1.22
N LEU A 105 -4.82 -1.13 2.02
CA LEU A 105 -4.63 0.05 2.85
C LEU A 105 -4.45 -0.36 4.32
N HIS A 106 -3.23 -0.20 4.83
CA HIS A 106 -2.91 -0.35 6.24
C HIS A 106 -3.04 1.00 6.96
N ILE A 107 -3.92 1.08 7.96
CA ILE A 107 -4.14 2.30 8.74
C ILE A 107 -3.62 2.06 10.15
N ASP A 108 -2.53 2.75 10.50
CA ASP A 108 -1.89 2.70 11.82
C ASP A 108 -2.39 3.87 12.69
N ASP A 109 -3.32 3.58 13.59
CA ASP A 109 -3.71 4.52 14.65
C ASP A 109 -2.76 4.41 15.84
N ASN A 110 -1.67 5.16 15.78
CA ASN A 110 -0.69 5.23 16.85
C ASN A 110 -1.10 6.22 17.96
N TYR A 111 -1.96 7.22 17.69
CA TYR A 111 -2.44 8.20 18.67
C TYR A 111 -3.69 9.02 18.21
N GLY A 112 -4.84 8.37 18.13
CA GLY A 112 -6.17 9.02 18.05
C GLY A 112 -6.66 9.38 16.64
N LEU A 113 -6.25 8.62 15.63
CA LEU A 113 -6.69 8.71 14.23
C LEU A 113 -8.09 8.11 14.00
N ASP A 114 -8.49 7.10 14.78
CA ASP A 114 -9.71 6.31 14.62
C ASP A 114 -10.98 7.16 14.38
N LYS A 115 -11.19 8.15 15.25
CA LYS A 115 -12.37 9.03 15.22
C LYS A 115 -12.47 9.89 13.96
N PHE A 116 -11.35 10.12 13.27
CA PHE A 116 -11.28 10.93 12.06
C PHE A 116 -11.30 10.08 10.80
N VAL A 117 -10.66 8.90 10.82
CA VAL A 117 -10.57 8.03 9.65
C VAL A 117 -11.84 7.22 9.42
N ARG A 118 -12.52 6.74 10.48
CA ARG A 118 -13.76 5.95 10.33
C ARG A 118 -14.86 6.67 9.54
N PRO A 119 -15.18 7.96 9.80
CA PRO A 119 -16.16 8.68 9.00
C PRO A 119 -15.74 8.82 7.53
N GLN A 120 -14.44 8.97 7.23
CA GLN A 120 -13.97 9.03 5.85
C GLN A 120 -14.10 7.67 5.15
N MET A 121 -13.72 6.59 5.81
CA MET A 121 -13.88 5.23 5.27
C MET A 121 -15.35 4.85 5.10
N LYS A 122 -16.26 5.40 5.90
CA LYS A 122 -17.70 5.27 5.67
C LYS A 122 -18.16 6.00 4.40
N LYS A 123 -17.48 7.05 3.96
CA LYS A 123 -17.74 7.65 2.63
C LYS A 123 -17.20 6.76 1.50
N VAL A 124 -16.06 6.08 1.72
CA VAL A 124 -15.44 5.16 0.75
C VAL A 124 -16.33 3.92 0.54
N PHE A 125 -16.82 3.33 1.64
CA PHE A 125 -17.77 2.21 1.62
C PHE A 125 -19.00 2.50 2.49
N PRO A 126 -19.99 3.25 1.99
CA PRO A 126 -21.22 3.56 2.73
C PRO A 126 -22.00 2.32 3.18
N GLU A 127 -21.88 1.24 2.42
CA GLU A 127 -22.54 -0.03 2.63
C GLU A 127 -21.84 -0.96 3.64
N LEU A 128 -20.55 -0.72 3.95
CA LEU A 128 -19.77 -1.58 4.84
C LEU A 128 -19.56 -0.93 6.21
N ASN A 129 -19.32 -1.77 7.22
CA ASN A 129 -18.87 -1.35 8.54
C ASN A 129 -17.58 -2.07 8.87
N PHE A 130 -16.70 -1.41 9.62
CA PHE A 130 -15.55 -2.09 10.21
C PHE A 130 -16.05 -3.15 11.19
N VAL A 131 -15.42 -4.31 11.13
CA VAL A 131 -15.63 -5.42 12.05
C VAL A 131 -14.28 -5.82 12.63
N GLU A 132 -14.30 -6.33 13.86
CA GLU A 132 -13.13 -6.97 14.44
C GLU A 132 -12.88 -8.29 13.68
N LEU A 133 -11.61 -8.54 13.33
CA LEU A 133 -11.24 -9.79 12.68
C LEU A 133 -11.19 -10.91 13.72
N PRO A 134 -11.76 -12.09 13.42
CA PRO A 134 -11.68 -13.22 14.33
C PRO A 134 -10.25 -13.76 14.40
N TYR A 135 -9.89 -14.40 15.52
CA TYR A 135 -8.53 -14.91 15.76
C TYR A 135 -8.08 -16.02 14.80
N ASP A 136 -9.01 -16.64 14.07
CA ASP A 136 -8.75 -17.66 13.06
C ASP A 136 -8.61 -17.08 11.63
N HIS A 137 -8.66 -15.75 11.48
CA HIS A 137 -8.48 -15.11 10.18
C HIS A 137 -7.05 -15.36 9.66
N PRO A 138 -6.85 -15.72 8.37
CA PRO A 138 -5.52 -16.05 7.80
C PRO A 138 -4.46 -14.95 7.80
N ILE A 139 -4.78 -13.77 8.34
CA ILE A 139 -3.82 -12.66 8.48
C ILE A 139 -2.99 -12.78 9.77
N TYR A 140 -3.51 -13.53 10.76
CA TYR A 140 -2.80 -13.91 11.99
C TYR A 140 -2.01 -15.19 11.76
#